data_AF-A0A1F6EF15-F1
#
_entry.id   AF-A0A1F6EF15-F1
#
_cell.length_a   1.000
_cell.length_b   1.000
_cell.length_c   1.000
_cell.angle_alpha   90.00
_cell.angle_beta   90.00
_cell.angle_gamma   90.00
#
_symmetry.space_group_name_H-M   'P 1'
#
loop_
_entity.id
_entity.type
_entity.pdbx_description
1 polymer ?
#
loop_
_entity_poly.entity_id
_entity_poly.type
_entity_poly.pdbx_seq_one_letter_code
_entity_poly.pdbx_strand_id
1 'polypeptide(L)'
;MQSILTLLASFNADQSVIDKVNASLHVGGVTGAGAVSSGTFTRDLETGVTGEDVRALQQYLNAHGFTVAESGPGSPDNETDRFGALTRGALAKLQAANGITPSVGYFGPKTRAFVSANP
;
A
#
# COMPACT_ATOMS: atom_id res chain seq x y z
N MET A 1 10.59 17.01 -11.39
CA MET A 1 9.21 16.51 -11.68
C MET A 1 8.09 17.46 -11.22
N GLN A 2 8.38 18.64 -10.62
CA GLN A 2 7.34 19.61 -10.21
C GLN A 2 6.97 20.65 -11.30
N SER A 3 7.79 20.83 -12.33
CA SER A 3 7.68 22.00 -13.23
C SER A 3 6.61 21.90 -14.31
N ILE A 4 6.22 20.69 -14.71
CA ILE A 4 5.19 20.49 -15.76
C ILE A 4 3.77 20.59 -15.17
N LEU A 5 3.59 20.17 -13.91
CA LEU A 5 2.31 20.31 -13.20
C LEU A 5 1.93 21.79 -13.02
N THR A 6 2.91 22.65 -12.72
CA THR A 6 2.67 24.09 -12.58
C THR A 6 2.29 24.77 -13.91
N LEU A 7 2.81 24.29 -15.05
CA LEU A 7 2.52 24.89 -16.36
C LEU A 7 1.13 24.51 -16.89
N LEU A 8 0.60 23.34 -16.51
CA LEU A 8 -0.77 22.95 -16.88
C LEU A 8 -1.84 23.70 -16.05
N ALA A 9 -1.54 24.03 -14.79
CA ALA A 9 -2.45 24.83 -13.96
C ALA A 9 -2.65 26.26 -14.49
N SER A 10 -1.68 26.83 -15.23
CA SER A 10 -1.76 28.18 -15.79
C SER A 10 -2.65 28.32 -17.03
N PHE A 11 -3.15 27.21 -17.62
CA PHE A 11 -4.04 27.25 -18.79
C PHE A 11 -5.54 27.13 -18.47
N ASN A 12 -5.93 27.25 -17.18
CA ASN A 12 -7.33 27.19 -16.75
C ASN A 12 -8.06 25.91 -17.21
N ALA A 13 -7.33 24.80 -17.32
CA ALA A 13 -7.90 23.50 -17.65
C ALA A 13 -8.81 23.04 -16.50
N ASP A 14 -10.01 22.59 -16.84
CA ASP A 14 -11.00 22.09 -15.89
C ASP A 14 -10.40 20.92 -15.07
N GLN A 15 -10.68 20.85 -13.76
CA GLN A 15 -10.06 19.88 -12.85
C GLN A 15 -10.24 18.42 -13.33
N SER A 16 -11.32 18.14 -14.08
CA SER A 16 -11.59 16.83 -14.68
C SER A 16 -10.62 16.45 -15.82
N VAL A 17 -10.06 17.42 -16.55
CA VAL A 17 -9.04 17.16 -17.60
C VAL A 17 -7.68 16.86 -16.97
N ILE A 18 -7.36 17.56 -15.88
CA ILE A 18 -6.13 17.32 -15.09
C ILE A 18 -6.18 15.91 -14.47
N ASP A 19 -7.33 15.51 -13.93
CA ASP A 19 -7.55 14.18 -13.35
C ASP A 19 -7.43 13.05 -14.39
N LYS A 20 -7.96 13.27 -15.60
CA LYS A 20 -7.86 12.32 -16.72
C LYS A 20 -6.45 12.17 -17.28
N VAL A 21 -5.66 13.25 -17.31
CA VAL A 21 -4.25 13.21 -17.72
C VAL A 21 -3.42 12.49 -16.66
N ASN A 22 -3.71 12.71 -15.37
CA ASN A 22 -3.07 11.97 -14.29
C ASN A 22 -3.40 10.45 -14.35
N ALA A 23 -4.65 10.09 -14.62
CA ALA A 23 -5.07 8.70 -14.78
C ALA A 23 -4.47 8.03 -16.03
N SER A 24 -4.29 8.77 -17.13
CA SER A 24 -3.75 8.25 -18.39
C SER A 24 -2.22 8.07 -18.38
N LEU A 25 -1.51 8.78 -17.49
CA LEU A 25 -0.08 8.60 -17.26
C LEU A 25 0.26 7.47 -16.27
N HIS A 26 -0.74 6.92 -15.58
CA HIS A 26 -0.56 5.86 -14.57
C HIS A 26 -1.12 4.49 -14.97
N VAL A 27 -1.55 4.30 -16.22
CA VAL A 27 -2.02 2.99 -16.68
C VAL A 27 -1.18 2.50 -17.86
N GLY A 28 -0.26 1.57 -17.55
CA GLY A 28 0.14 0.53 -18.50
C GLY A 28 1.62 0.33 -18.77
N GLY A 29 2.39 -0.11 -17.77
CA GLY A 29 3.46 -1.10 -18.00
C GLY A 29 4.91 -0.67 -17.78
N VAL A 30 5.57 -1.45 -16.92
CA VAL A 30 7.02 -1.67 -16.76
C VAL A 30 7.88 -0.50 -16.29
N THR A 31 8.17 -0.49 -14.99
CA THR A 31 9.51 -0.45 -14.36
C THR A 31 9.35 0.04 -12.92
N GLY A 32 10.09 -0.60 -12.02
CA GLY A 32 9.93 -0.46 -10.57
C GLY A 32 9.89 0.98 -10.09
N ALA A 33 8.79 1.32 -9.41
CA ALA A 33 8.70 2.36 -8.41
C ALA A 33 7.41 2.06 -7.65
N GLY A 34 7.54 1.59 -6.41
CA GLY A 34 6.43 1.32 -5.50
C GLY A 34 5.56 2.56 -5.33
N ALA A 35 4.54 2.70 -6.15
CA ALA A 35 3.39 3.51 -5.83
C ALA A 35 2.70 2.80 -4.67
N VAL A 36 2.87 3.35 -3.47
CA VAL A 36 2.04 3.01 -2.31
C VAL A 36 0.59 3.25 -2.76
N SER A 37 -0.03 2.18 -3.23
CA SER A 37 -1.43 2.23 -3.54
C SER A 37 -2.07 2.46 -2.19
N SER A 38 -2.64 3.63 -1.97
CA SER A 38 -3.64 3.87 -0.92
C SER A 38 -4.86 3.01 -1.26
N GLY A 39 -4.64 1.70 -1.34
CA GLY A 39 -5.59 0.69 -1.68
C GLY A 39 -6.57 0.70 -0.54
N THR A 40 -7.77 1.17 -0.83
CA THR A 40 -8.89 1.02 0.08
C THR A 40 -9.03 -0.47 0.37
N PHE A 41 -8.45 -0.92 1.47
CA PHE A 41 -8.61 -2.30 1.92
C PHE A 41 -10.09 -2.48 2.19
N THR A 42 -10.79 -3.30 1.41
CA THR A 42 -12.25 -3.46 1.55
C THR A 42 -12.62 -4.74 2.28
N ARG A 43 -11.68 -5.66 2.41
CA ARG A 43 -11.84 -6.95 3.09
C ARG A 43 -10.83 -7.14 4.20
N ASP A 44 -11.11 -8.11 5.06
CA ASP A 44 -10.18 -8.54 6.07
C ASP A 44 -9.11 -9.46 5.45
N LEU A 45 -7.87 -9.34 5.93
CA LEU A 45 -6.75 -10.15 5.44
C LEU A 45 -6.18 -11.01 6.58
N GLU A 46 -6.00 -12.29 6.29
CA GLU A 46 -5.51 -13.29 7.23
C GLU A 46 -4.62 -14.31 6.55
N THR A 47 -3.98 -15.17 7.34
CA THR A 47 -3.07 -16.19 6.80
C THR A 47 -3.78 -17.10 5.82
N GLY A 48 -3.21 -17.25 4.62
CA GLY A 48 -3.76 -18.08 3.56
C GLY A 48 -4.57 -17.32 2.50
N VAL A 49 -4.97 -16.06 2.77
CA VAL A 49 -5.61 -15.25 1.72
C VAL A 49 -4.58 -14.77 0.71
N THR A 50 -5.02 -14.63 -0.53
CA THR A 50 -4.20 -14.05 -1.61
C THR A 50 -4.95 -12.92 -2.32
N GLY A 51 -4.22 -12.00 -2.94
CA GLY A 51 -4.76 -10.91 -3.74
C GLY A 51 -3.92 -9.63 -3.68
N GLU A 52 -4.29 -8.65 -4.52
CA GLU A 52 -3.60 -7.36 -4.60
C GLU A 52 -3.61 -6.58 -3.28
N ASP A 53 -4.69 -6.71 -2.48
CA ASP A 53 -4.75 -6.11 -1.14
C ASP A 53 -3.61 -6.60 -0.24
N VAL A 54 -3.18 -7.86 -0.40
CA VAL A 54 -2.08 -8.39 0.39
C VAL A 54 -0.76 -7.78 -0.06
N ARG A 55 -0.56 -7.59 -1.37
CA ARG A 55 0.62 -6.93 -1.90
C ARG A 55 0.70 -5.49 -1.41
N ALA A 56 -0.41 -4.76 -1.46
CA ALA A 56 -0.51 -3.40 -0.92
C ALA A 56 -0.20 -3.34 0.58
N LEU A 57 -0.69 -4.31 1.36
CA LEU A 57 -0.35 -4.41 2.78
C LEU A 57 1.15 -4.65 3.00
N GLN A 58 1.78 -5.52 2.21
CA GLN A 58 3.22 -5.77 2.32
C GLN A 58 4.04 -4.52 1.98
N GLN A 59 3.64 -3.77 0.95
CA GLN A 59 4.28 -2.50 0.59
C GLN A 59 4.16 -1.49 1.73
N TYR A 60 2.96 -1.36 2.31
CA TYR A 60 2.70 -0.50 3.46
C TYR A 60 3.59 -0.88 4.65
N LEU A 61 3.63 -2.16 5.00
CA LEU A 61 4.46 -2.65 6.10
C LEU A 61 5.96 -2.36 5.86
N ASN A 62 6.45 -2.64 4.65
CA ASN A 62 7.84 -2.35 4.28
C ASN A 62 8.16 -0.85 4.34
N ALA A 63 7.25 0.02 3.88
CA ALA A 63 7.42 1.47 3.89
C ALA A 63 7.43 2.05 5.32
N HIS A 64 6.65 1.47 6.23
CA HIS A 64 6.56 1.91 7.64
C HIS A 64 7.60 1.25 8.56
N GLY A 65 8.61 0.57 8.01
CA GLY A 65 9.69 -0.05 8.79
C GLY A 65 9.32 -1.40 9.42
N PHE A 66 8.15 -1.96 9.07
CA PHE A 66 7.73 -3.31 9.45
C PHE A 66 8.06 -4.28 8.32
N THR A 67 9.34 -4.40 8.00
CA THR A 67 9.82 -5.23 6.89
C THR A 67 9.30 -6.67 7.01
N VAL A 68 8.63 -7.15 5.96
CA VAL A 68 8.04 -8.50 5.90
C VAL A 68 9.15 -9.53 5.70
N ALA A 69 10.09 -9.27 4.79
CA ALA A 69 11.29 -10.06 4.57
C ALA A 69 12.45 -9.15 4.19
N GLU A 70 13.67 -9.49 4.63
CA GLU A 70 14.87 -8.71 4.27
C GLU A 70 15.32 -8.98 2.82
N SER A 71 15.01 -10.16 2.30
CA SER A 71 15.32 -10.57 0.93
C SER A 71 14.38 -11.68 0.46
N GLY A 72 14.09 -11.71 -0.85
CA GLY A 72 13.15 -12.66 -1.44
C GLY A 72 11.67 -12.27 -1.31
N PRO A 73 10.74 -13.23 -1.37
CA PRO A 73 9.30 -12.96 -1.41
C PRO A 73 8.81 -12.19 -0.19
N GLY A 74 8.16 -11.04 -0.43
CA GLY A 74 7.65 -10.14 0.61
C GLY A 74 8.60 -8.98 0.95
N SER A 75 9.82 -8.97 0.43
CA SER A 75 10.78 -7.90 0.68
C SER A 75 10.39 -6.61 -0.03
N PRO A 76 10.99 -5.47 0.30
CA PRO A 76 10.83 -4.25 -0.49
C PRO A 76 11.10 -4.54 -1.98
N ASP A 77 10.21 -4.04 -2.84
CA ASP A 77 10.21 -4.25 -4.30
C ASP A 77 9.99 -5.72 -4.75
N ASN A 78 9.72 -6.63 -3.81
CA ASN A 78 9.50 -8.05 -4.05
C ASN A 78 8.24 -8.54 -3.32
N GLU A 79 7.25 -7.66 -3.14
CA GLU A 79 6.00 -8.00 -2.46
C GLU A 79 5.18 -9.03 -3.24
N THR A 80 4.51 -9.89 -2.47
CA THR A 80 3.70 -10.98 -2.96
C THR A 80 2.23 -10.68 -2.75
N ASP A 81 1.40 -11.33 -3.55
CA ASP A 81 -0.04 -11.36 -3.35
C ASP A 81 -0.46 -12.34 -2.23
N ARG A 82 0.47 -12.93 -1.46
CA ARG A 82 0.14 -14.00 -0.50
C ARG A 82 0.33 -13.59 0.95
N PHE A 83 -0.68 -13.83 1.77
CA PHE A 83 -0.60 -13.52 3.20
C PHE A 83 -0.01 -14.72 3.93
N GLY A 84 1.31 -14.68 4.11
CA GLY A 84 2.08 -15.72 4.79
C GLY A 84 2.31 -15.44 6.27
N ALA A 85 3.07 -16.35 6.91
CA ALA A 85 3.51 -16.19 8.29
C ALA A 85 4.39 -14.93 8.50
N LEU A 86 5.19 -14.57 7.49
CA LEU A 86 6.02 -13.37 7.53
C LEU A 86 5.17 -12.09 7.54
N THR A 87 4.20 -12.00 6.63
CA THR A 87 3.24 -10.87 6.58
C THR A 87 2.46 -10.76 7.88
N ARG A 88 2.00 -11.89 8.42
CA ARG A 88 1.35 -11.94 9.74
C ARG A 88 2.26 -11.38 10.83
N GLY A 89 3.53 -11.79 10.86
CA GLY A 89 4.51 -11.35 11.86
C GLY A 89 4.79 -9.85 11.77
N ALA A 90 4.99 -9.33 10.55
CA ALA A 90 5.15 -7.88 10.33
C ALA A 90 3.90 -7.09 10.75
N LEU A 91 2.71 -7.60 10.41
CA LEU A 91 1.46 -6.96 10.81
C LEU A 91 1.26 -6.97 12.33
N ALA A 92 1.60 -8.07 13.00
CA ALA A 92 1.54 -8.17 14.46
C ALA A 92 2.46 -7.14 15.12
N LYS A 93 3.66 -6.90 14.55
CA LYS A 93 4.59 -5.85 15.02
C LYS A 93 3.99 -4.45 14.83
N LEU A 94 3.42 -4.14 13.66
CA LEU A 94 2.72 -2.88 13.42
C LEU A 94 1.61 -2.67 14.46
N GLN A 95 0.81 -3.70 14.68
CA GLN A 95 -0.29 -3.66 15.65
C GLN A 95 0.22 -3.40 17.07
N ALA A 96 1.26 -4.11 17.51
CA ALA A 96 1.84 -3.94 18.83
C ALA A 96 2.45 -2.54 19.01
N ALA A 97 3.17 -2.04 17.99
CA ALA A 97 3.80 -0.73 17.99
C ALA A 97 2.78 0.43 18.05
N ASN A 98 1.57 0.21 17.51
CA ASN A 98 0.52 1.23 17.43
C ASN A 98 -0.66 0.98 18.40
N GLY A 99 -0.51 0.07 19.36
CA GLY A 99 -1.54 -0.20 20.37
C GLY A 99 -2.82 -0.84 19.83
N ILE A 100 -2.76 -1.50 18.68
CA ILE A 100 -3.91 -2.19 18.05
C ILE A 100 -4.06 -3.58 18.66
N THR A 101 -5.10 -3.77 19.47
CA THR A 101 -5.42 -5.05 20.12
C THR A 101 -6.60 -5.77 19.43
N PRO A 102 -6.47 -7.07 19.10
CA PRO A 102 -5.31 -7.94 19.37
C PRO A 102 -4.19 -7.85 18.32
N SER A 103 -2.93 -7.80 18.76
CA SER A 103 -1.73 -7.74 17.91
C SER A 103 -1.31 -9.13 17.40
N VAL A 104 -2.25 -9.85 16.78
CA VAL A 104 -2.05 -11.24 16.32
C VAL A 104 -1.72 -11.36 14.84
N GLY A 105 -1.59 -10.23 14.14
CA GLY A 105 -1.33 -10.18 12.71
C GLY A 105 -2.57 -10.46 11.86
N TYR A 106 -3.76 -10.11 12.37
CA TYR A 106 -5.02 -10.15 11.63
C TYR A 106 -5.38 -8.76 11.10
N PHE A 107 -5.56 -8.62 9.79
CA PHE A 107 -5.93 -7.34 9.18
C PHE A 107 -7.46 -7.18 9.20
N GLY A 108 -7.99 -6.89 10.39
CA GLY A 108 -9.42 -6.63 10.59
C GLY A 108 -9.79 -5.14 10.48
N PRO A 109 -11.04 -4.78 10.84
CA PRO A 109 -11.55 -3.41 10.75
C PRO A 109 -10.71 -2.37 11.51
N LYS A 110 -10.15 -2.73 12.67
CA LYS A 110 -9.28 -1.83 13.46
C LYS A 110 -7.97 -1.52 12.74
N THR A 111 -7.30 -2.56 12.24
CA THR A 111 -6.05 -2.42 11.51
C THR A 111 -6.27 -1.68 10.19
N ARG A 112 -7.36 -1.99 9.50
CA ARG A 112 -7.80 -1.27 8.30
C ARG A 112 -8.03 0.21 8.57
N ALA A 113 -8.78 0.54 9.62
CA ALA A 113 -9.02 1.93 10.01
C ALA A 113 -7.70 2.66 10.31
N PHE A 114 -6.78 2.00 11.02
CA PHE A 114 -5.46 2.55 11.31
C PHE A 114 -4.66 2.84 10.03
N VAL A 115 -4.55 1.87 9.12
CA VAL A 115 -3.81 2.05 7.86
C VAL A 115 -4.47 3.10 6.97
N SER A 116 -5.81 3.15 6.91
CA SER A 116 -6.51 4.19 6.16
C SER A 116 -6.34 5.60 6.73
N ALA A 117 -6.11 5.72 8.04
CA ALA A 117 -5.84 7.00 8.71
C ALA A 117 -4.35 7.40 8.65
N ASN A 118 -3.47 6.47 8.30
CA ASN A 118 -2.02 6.66 8.24
C ASN A 118 -1.48 6.07 6.93
N PRO A 119 -1.77 6.69 5.76
CA PRO A 119 -1.39 6.16 4.45
C PRO A 119 0.12 6.18 4.20
#